data_AF-A0A5E7AZW3-F1
#
_entry.id   AF-A0A5E7AZW3-F1
#
_cell.length_a   1.000
_cell.length_b   1.000
_cell.length_c   1.000
_cell.angle_alpha   90.00
_cell.angle_beta   90.00
_cell.angle_gamma   90.00
#
_symmetry.space_group_name_H-M   'P 1'
#
loop_
_entity.id
_entity.type
_entity.pdbx_description
1 polymer ?
#
loop_
_entity_poly.entity_id
_entity_poly.type
_entity_poly.pdbx_seq_one_letter_code
_entity_poly.pdbx_strand_id
1 'polypeptide(L)'
;MGQVNPNGTYNGRVYDSGESHEASLTITASDPQTGNISQASMQYYGLSFKVDGTFAYQSLTGESAVTFNLRAEASSAEHNVLIISLRSPDSNYFGLNGTVRVDRGGPNVGKTYNIEFRKN
;
A
#
# COMPACT_ATOMS: atom_id res chain seq x y z
N MET A 1 8.46 -24.05 -1.39
CA MET A 1 8.79 -22.66 -1.74
C MET A 1 8.27 -21.79 -0.60
N GLY A 2 9.08 -20.87 -0.07
CA GLY A 2 8.69 -20.00 1.06
C GLY A 2 8.04 -18.70 0.58
N GLN A 3 7.46 -17.94 1.52
CA GLN A 3 6.97 -16.58 1.25
C GLN A 3 8.14 -15.70 0.79
N VAL A 4 7.92 -14.92 -0.26
CA VAL A 4 8.87 -13.96 -0.83
C VAL A 4 8.51 -12.58 -0.27
N ASN A 5 9.52 -11.77 0.05
CA ASN A 5 9.26 -10.43 0.56
C ASN A 5 8.69 -9.51 -0.56
N PRO A 6 7.71 -8.65 -0.24
CA PRO A 6 7.20 -7.64 -1.16
C PRO A 6 8.07 -6.38 -1.19
N ASN A 7 9.37 -6.44 -0.83
CA ASN A 7 10.21 -5.25 -0.83
C ASN A 7 10.38 -4.71 -2.26
N GLY A 8 10.45 -3.38 -2.38
CA GLY A 8 10.60 -2.69 -3.65
C GLY A 8 9.91 -1.33 -3.68
N THR A 9 10.04 -0.66 -4.82
CA THR A 9 9.34 0.59 -5.13
C THR A 9 8.21 0.31 -6.11
N TYR A 10 7.06 0.88 -5.81
CA TYR A 10 5.81 0.68 -6.50
C TYR A 10 5.27 2.06 -6.90
N ASN A 11 5.14 2.31 -8.21
CA ASN A 11 4.63 3.57 -8.73
C ASN A 11 3.25 3.40 -9.34
N GLY A 12 2.40 4.40 -9.20
CA GLY A 12 1.04 4.32 -9.70
C GLY A 12 0.21 5.53 -9.29
N ARG A 13 -1.05 5.30 -8.91
CA ARG A 13 -2.00 6.39 -8.69
C ARG A 13 -3.09 6.04 -7.70
N VAL A 14 -3.63 7.08 -7.06
CA VAL A 14 -4.90 7.08 -6.34
C VAL A 14 -5.93 7.82 -7.17
N TYR A 15 -7.10 7.23 -7.39
CA TYR A 15 -8.08 7.76 -8.33
C TYR A 15 -9.53 7.44 -7.96
N ASP A 16 -10.45 8.22 -8.51
CA ASP A 16 -11.90 8.03 -8.50
C ASP A 16 -12.50 8.49 -9.84
N SER A 17 -13.83 8.50 -9.99
CA SER A 17 -14.53 8.73 -11.27
C SER A 17 -14.21 10.06 -11.98
N GLY A 18 -13.54 11.01 -11.33
CA GLY A 18 -13.18 12.31 -11.92
C GLY A 18 -11.79 12.82 -11.56
N GLU A 19 -10.98 12.05 -10.83
CA GLU A 19 -9.70 12.53 -10.30
C GLU A 19 -8.69 11.39 -10.26
N SER A 20 -7.43 11.67 -10.58
CA SER A 20 -6.35 10.69 -10.61
C SER A 20 -5.04 11.38 -10.31
N HIS A 21 -4.35 10.95 -9.26
CA HIS A 21 -3.11 11.54 -8.79
C HIS A 21 -2.03 10.50 -8.60
N GLU A 22 -0.81 10.86 -8.98
CA GLU A 22 0.34 9.98 -8.83
C GLU A 22 0.64 9.69 -7.36
N ALA A 23 1.04 8.45 -7.11
CA ALA A 23 1.49 7.98 -5.82
C ALA A 23 2.67 7.02 -6.00
N SER A 24 3.54 6.98 -5.00
CA SER A 24 4.63 6.01 -4.93
C SER A 24 4.66 5.37 -3.55
N LEU A 25 4.79 4.04 -3.49
CA LEU A 25 4.95 3.25 -2.28
C LEU A 25 6.32 2.58 -2.33
N THR A 26 7.12 2.72 -1.28
CA THR A 26 8.38 2.01 -1.12
C THR A 26 8.31 1.14 0.11
N ILE A 27 8.46 -0.17 -0.06
CA ILE A 27 8.60 -1.14 1.03
C ILE A 27 10.08 -1.50 1.13
N THR A 28 10.71 -1.05 2.21
CA THR A 28 12.16 -1.24 2.44
C THR A 28 12.43 -2.52 3.22
N ALA A 29 11.60 -2.81 4.23
CA ALA A 29 11.78 -3.99 5.06
C ALA A 29 10.44 -4.65 5.40
N SER A 30 10.41 -5.97 5.23
CA SER A 30 9.30 -6.83 5.58
C SER A 30 9.81 -8.21 6.00
N ASP A 31 9.05 -8.87 6.88
CA ASP A 31 9.31 -10.22 7.35
C ASP A 31 8.36 -11.19 6.62
N PRO A 32 8.88 -12.05 5.73
CA PRO A 32 8.07 -13.03 5.01
C PRO A 32 7.48 -14.12 5.89
N GLN A 33 8.03 -14.42 7.08
CA GLN A 33 7.48 -15.44 7.97
C GLN A 33 6.28 -14.93 8.75
N THR A 34 6.32 -13.67 9.18
CA THR A 34 5.21 -13.07 9.96
C THR A 34 4.25 -12.27 9.10
N GLY A 35 4.62 -11.98 7.84
CA GLY A 35 3.87 -11.08 6.97
C GLY A 35 3.92 -9.62 7.40
N ASN A 36 4.88 -9.21 8.24
CA ASN A 36 4.93 -7.85 8.79
C ASN A 36 5.73 -6.90 7.89
N ILE A 37 5.26 -5.68 7.69
CA ILE A 37 5.99 -4.61 7.01
C ILE A 37 6.43 -3.60 8.08
N SER A 38 7.71 -3.64 8.42
CA SER A 38 8.29 -2.84 9.50
C SER A 38 8.82 -1.49 9.03
N GLN A 39 9.16 -1.36 7.75
CA GLN A 39 9.65 -0.11 7.16
C GLN A 39 9.12 0.07 5.74
N ALA A 40 8.18 1.01 5.59
CA ALA A 40 7.71 1.47 4.31
C ALA A 40 7.39 2.98 4.35
N SER A 41 7.31 3.59 3.18
CA SER A 41 6.92 4.99 3.00
C SER A 41 6.07 5.16 1.76
N MET A 42 5.17 6.14 1.76
CA MET A 42 4.36 6.51 0.60
C MET A 42 4.46 8.00 0.33
N GLN A 43 4.60 8.37 -0.95
CA GLN A 43 4.50 9.75 -1.43
C GLN A 43 3.18 9.92 -2.13
N TYR A 44 2.40 10.92 -1.73
CA TYR A 44 1.09 11.21 -2.30
C TYR A 44 0.72 12.67 -2.05
N TYR A 45 0.32 13.40 -3.11
CA TYR A 45 0.01 14.84 -3.04
C TYR A 45 1.12 15.72 -2.41
N GLY A 46 2.39 15.38 -2.66
CA GLY A 46 3.54 16.09 -2.07
C GLY A 46 3.70 15.86 -0.56
N LEU A 47 2.90 14.99 0.05
CA LEU A 47 3.05 14.54 1.42
C LEU A 47 3.83 13.23 1.46
N SER A 48 4.71 13.14 2.46
CA SER A 48 5.41 11.90 2.81
C SER A 48 4.72 11.22 3.99
N PHE A 49 4.30 9.99 3.78
CA PHE A 49 3.70 9.14 4.78
C PHE A 49 4.68 8.05 5.22
N LYS A 50 4.75 7.82 6.53
CA LYS A 50 5.31 6.59 7.08
C LYS A 50 4.26 5.49 6.96
N VAL A 51 4.66 4.32 6.48
CA VAL A 51 3.76 3.19 6.24
C VAL A 51 4.20 1.99 7.06
N ASP A 52 3.24 1.36 7.73
CA ASP A 52 3.35 0.08 8.43
C ASP A 52 2.13 -0.79 8.10
N GLY A 53 2.22 -2.09 8.35
CA GLY A 53 1.11 -2.99 8.10
C GLY A 53 1.51 -4.44 7.88
N THR A 54 0.64 -5.19 7.23
CA THR A 54 0.87 -6.62 6.97
C THR A 54 0.57 -7.01 5.53
N PHE A 55 1.14 -8.13 5.11
CA PHE A 55 0.79 -8.84 3.90
C PHE A 55 0.55 -10.32 4.21
N ALA A 56 -0.39 -10.93 3.48
CA ALA A 56 -0.77 -12.32 3.70
C ALA A 56 -0.99 -13.03 2.37
N TYR A 57 -0.42 -14.23 2.28
CA TYR A 57 -0.64 -15.13 1.15
C TYR A 57 -1.94 -15.90 1.37
N GLN A 58 -2.78 -15.98 0.33
CA GLN A 58 -3.96 -16.84 0.39
C GLN A 58 -3.58 -18.33 0.46
N SER A 59 -2.46 -18.71 -0.14
CA SER A 59 -1.83 -20.03 -0.13
C SER A 59 -0.33 -19.89 -0.40
N LEU A 60 0.48 -20.88 -0.01
CA LEU A 60 1.94 -20.88 -0.24
C LEU A 60 2.34 -21.39 -1.66
N THR A 61 1.39 -21.42 -2.59
CA THR A 61 1.66 -21.72 -4.01
C THR A 61 2.11 -20.44 -4.73
N GLY A 62 3.02 -20.56 -5.71
CA GLY A 62 3.62 -19.41 -6.39
C GLY A 62 2.62 -18.49 -7.12
N GLU A 63 1.45 -19.03 -7.49
CA GLU A 63 0.35 -18.33 -8.16
C GLU A 63 -0.70 -17.77 -7.19
N SER A 64 -0.46 -17.83 -5.88
CA SER A 64 -1.45 -17.39 -4.92
C SER A 64 -1.49 -15.87 -4.78
N ALA A 65 -2.70 -15.34 -4.68
CA ALA A 65 -2.91 -13.93 -4.40
C ALA A 65 -2.33 -13.54 -3.04
N VAL A 66 -1.79 -12.33 -2.98
CA VAL A 66 -1.26 -11.74 -1.75
C VAL A 66 -2.07 -10.49 -1.43
N THR A 67 -2.62 -10.40 -0.23
CA THR A 67 -3.33 -9.22 0.27
C THR A 67 -2.41 -8.39 1.15
N PHE A 68 -2.65 -7.09 1.18
CA PHE A 68 -1.92 -6.13 2.00
C PHE A 68 -2.92 -5.27 2.76
N ASN A 69 -2.66 -5.05 4.05
CA ASN A 69 -3.38 -4.12 4.89
C ASN A 69 -2.37 -3.16 5.49
N LEU A 70 -2.36 -1.92 5.00
CA LEU A 70 -1.37 -0.91 5.36
C LEU A 70 -2.04 0.29 6.03
N ARG A 71 -1.31 0.90 6.94
CA ARG A 71 -1.63 2.19 7.55
C ARG A 71 -0.53 3.17 7.17
N ALA A 72 -0.93 4.32 6.62
CA ALA A 72 -0.02 5.39 6.23
C ALA A 72 -0.31 6.62 7.08
N GLU A 73 0.70 7.17 7.76
CA GLU A 73 0.57 8.35 8.60
C GLU A 73 1.56 9.44 8.15
N ALA A 74 1.04 10.62 7.84
CA ALA A 74 1.85 11.77 7.49
C ALA A 74 2.49 12.37 8.75
N SER A 75 3.74 12.80 8.64
CA SER A 75 4.44 13.51 9.70
C SER A 75 4.01 14.98 9.85
N SER A 76 3.00 15.43 9.10
CA SER A 76 2.50 16.81 9.15
C SER A 76 1.65 17.07 10.41
N ALA A 77 1.49 18.34 10.78
CA ALA A 77 0.72 18.75 11.95
C ALA A 77 -0.77 18.30 11.93
N GLU A 78 -1.29 17.99 10.75
CA GLU A 78 -2.66 17.51 10.57
C GLU A 78 -2.82 16.01 10.84
N HIS A 79 -1.72 15.27 11.04
CA HIS A 79 -1.71 13.83 11.29
C HIS A 79 -2.62 13.06 10.33
N ASN A 80 -2.46 13.29 9.03
CA ASN A 80 -3.25 12.62 8.00
C ASN A 80 -3.00 11.11 8.08
N VAL A 81 -4.05 10.32 8.25
CA VAL A 81 -4.00 8.85 8.32
C VAL A 81 -4.80 8.26 7.18
N LEU A 82 -4.17 7.36 6.44
CA LEU A 82 -4.79 6.57 5.38
C LEU A 82 -4.77 5.09 5.77
N ILE A 83 -5.86 4.40 5.46
CA ILE A 83 -5.96 2.94 5.53
C ILE A 83 -5.99 2.42 4.10
N ILE A 84 -5.02 1.57 3.76
CA ILE A 84 -4.79 1.10 2.40
C ILE A 84 -4.97 -0.42 2.38
N SER A 85 -5.78 -0.91 1.45
CA SER A 85 -5.93 -2.33 1.16
C SER A 85 -5.46 -2.59 -0.26
N LEU A 86 -4.49 -3.48 -0.44
CA LEU A 86 -4.00 -3.86 -1.77
C LEU A 86 -4.09 -5.37 -1.96
N ARG A 87 -4.11 -5.77 -3.22
CA ARG A 87 -4.02 -7.16 -3.65
C ARG A 87 -3.06 -7.28 -4.83
N SER A 88 -2.18 -8.26 -4.75
CA SER A 88 -1.45 -8.79 -5.89
C SER A 88 -2.10 -10.11 -6.33
N PRO A 89 -2.24 -10.37 -7.65
CA PRO A 89 -2.81 -11.62 -8.14
C PRO A 89 -1.91 -12.84 -7.86
N ASP A 90 -0.60 -12.62 -7.70
CA ASP A 90 0.40 -13.66 -7.51
C ASP A 90 1.53 -13.16 -6.58
N SER A 91 2.56 -13.99 -6.41
CA SER A 91 3.70 -13.70 -5.53
C SER A 91 4.84 -12.90 -6.17
N ASN A 92 4.69 -12.39 -7.40
CA ASN A 92 5.70 -11.56 -8.06
C ASN A 92 5.56 -10.07 -7.75
N TYR A 93 4.39 -9.66 -7.24
CA TYR A 93 4.10 -8.28 -6.82
C TYR A 93 4.16 -7.23 -7.95
N PHE A 94 4.15 -7.63 -9.23
CA PHE A 94 4.26 -6.69 -10.35
C PHE A 94 3.10 -5.70 -10.41
N GLY A 95 1.90 -6.14 -10.02
CA GLY A 95 0.72 -5.29 -9.92
C GLY A 95 0.09 -5.39 -8.55
N LEU A 96 -0.22 -4.23 -7.96
CA LEU A 96 -0.99 -4.10 -6.72
C LEU A 96 -2.22 -3.23 -7.01
N ASN A 97 -3.41 -3.71 -6.70
CA ASN A 97 -4.64 -2.94 -6.86
C ASN A 97 -5.47 -3.00 -5.57
N GLY A 98 -6.23 -1.95 -5.28
CA GLY A 98 -7.20 -1.97 -4.21
C GLY A 98 -7.74 -0.59 -3.88
N THR A 99 -7.83 -0.27 -2.59
CA THR A 99 -8.46 0.96 -2.11
C THR A 99 -7.61 1.67 -1.07
N VAL A 100 -7.80 2.98 -0.99
CA VAL A 100 -7.29 3.82 0.10
C VAL A 100 -8.44 4.62 0.69
N ARG A 101 -8.58 4.57 2.02
CA ARG A 101 -9.57 5.33 2.78
C ARG A 101 -8.85 6.40 3.59
N VAL A 102 -9.37 7.62 3.56
CA VAL A 102 -8.93 8.69 4.45
C VAL A 102 -9.57 8.47 5.82
N ASP A 103 -8.79 8.05 6.80
CA ASP A 103 -9.25 7.79 8.16
C ASP A 103 -9.22 9.05 9.02
N ARG A 104 -8.19 9.89 8.83
CA ARG A 104 -8.01 11.13 9.57
C ARG A 104 -7.31 12.20 8.72
N GLY A 105 -7.66 13.45 9.00
CA GLY A 105 -6.99 14.62 8.47
C GLY A 105 -7.53 15.09 7.12
N GLY A 106 -7.77 16.40 7.02
CA GLY A 106 -8.32 17.04 5.82
C GLY A 106 -9.84 16.89 5.61
N PRO A 107 -10.36 17.49 4.53
CA PRO A 107 -11.80 17.55 4.26
C PRO A 107 -12.39 16.25 3.67
N ASN A 108 -11.54 15.28 3.33
CA ASN A 108 -11.92 14.03 2.66
C ASN A 108 -12.05 12.84 3.62
N VAL A 109 -12.02 13.06 4.94
CA VAL A 109 -12.19 12.01 5.95
C VAL A 109 -13.46 11.18 5.67
N GLY A 110 -13.30 9.86 5.72
CA GLY A 110 -14.35 8.89 5.45
C GLY A 110 -14.51 8.50 3.98
N LYS A 111 -13.90 9.24 3.03
CA LYS A 111 -13.90 8.87 1.62
C LYS A 111 -12.92 7.72 1.33
N THR A 112 -13.28 6.93 0.33
CA THR A 112 -12.48 5.82 -0.18
C THR A 112 -12.24 6.04 -1.67
N TYR A 113 -11.00 5.84 -2.10
CA TYR A 113 -10.54 5.98 -3.48
C TYR A 113 -9.97 4.64 -3.93
N ASN A 114 -9.90 4.44 -5.25
CA ASN A 114 -9.16 3.32 -5.83
C ASN A 114 -7.67 3.64 -5.83
N ILE A 115 -6.84 2.60 -5.73
CA ILE A 115 -5.39 2.74 -5.80
C ILE A 115 -4.83 1.59 -6.64
N GLU A 116 -3.89 1.91 -7.52
CA GLU A 116 -3.12 0.93 -8.28
C GLU A 116 -1.64 1.28 -8.25
N PHE A 117 -0.80 0.27 -8.20
CA PHE A 117 0.64 0.39 -8.31
C PHE A 117 1.24 -0.71 -9.18
N ARG A 118 2.39 -0.39 -9.78
CA ARG A 118 3.26 -1.33 -10.45
C ARG A 118 4.66 -1.28 -9.87
N LYS A 119 5.27 -2.45 -9.73
CA LYS A 119 6.65 -2.57 -9.24
C LYS A 119 7.63 -2.08 -10.31
N ASN A 120 8.59 -1.25 -9.90
CA ASN A 120 9.71 -0.82 -10.75
C ASN A 120 10.86 -1.81 -10.72
#